data_AF-A0A2I0JR24-F1
#
_entry.id   AF-A0A2I0JR24-F1
#
_cell.length_a   1.000
_cell.length_b   1.000
_cell.length_c   1.000
_cell.angle_alpha   90.00
_cell.angle_beta   90.00
_cell.angle_gamma   90.00
#
_symmetry.space_group_name_H-M   'P 1'
#
loop_
_entity.id
_entity.type
_entity.pdbx_description
1 polymer ?
#
loop_
_entity_poly.entity_id
_entity_poly.type
_entity_poly.pdbx_seq_one_letter_code
_entity_poly.pdbx_strand_id
1 'polypeptide(L)'
;MVSITKENLIEPLEIEIAEGPAHCNSIEASEAKPWYEDIKNLLRTGQYPPFTDRRDRKTLKRLAIHYFLSGKILYHRSFDSTLLRCIDEHESRRLMEEVHGGN
;
A
#
# COMPACT_ATOMS: atom_id res chain seq x y z
N MET A 1 -1.80 49.79 13.23
CA MET A 1 -2.78 49.52 12.16
C MET A 1 -1.97 49.06 10.96
N VAL A 2 -1.96 47.76 10.67
CA VAL A 2 -1.14 47.19 9.58
C VAL A 2 -2.02 47.16 8.33
N SER A 3 -1.59 47.89 7.30
CA SER A 3 -2.27 48.00 6.01
C SER A 3 -1.85 46.82 5.12
N ILE A 4 -2.79 45.94 4.78
CA ILE A 4 -2.56 44.85 3.83
C ILE A 4 -2.62 45.45 2.43
N THR A 5 -1.47 45.58 1.77
CA THR A 5 -1.39 45.99 0.36
C THR A 5 -1.82 44.85 -0.56
N LYS A 6 -2.46 45.25 -1.65
CA LYS A 6 -3.18 44.42 -2.63
C LYS A 6 -2.41 43.18 -3.08
N GLU A 7 -3.13 42.06 -3.05
CA GLU A 7 -3.00 40.92 -3.96
C GLU A 7 -1.62 40.26 -3.99
N ASN A 8 -1.35 39.41 -2.98
CA ASN A 8 -0.42 38.29 -3.15
C ASN A 8 -1.03 37.34 -4.18
N LEU A 9 -0.81 37.60 -5.46
CA LEU A 9 -1.14 36.69 -6.55
C LEU A 9 -0.28 35.42 -6.34
N ILE A 10 -0.89 34.41 -5.72
CA ILE A 10 -0.31 33.07 -5.67
C ILE A 10 -0.35 32.57 -7.10
N GLU A 11 0.82 32.43 -7.71
CA GLU A 11 0.97 31.89 -9.05
C GLU A 11 0.37 30.47 -9.07
N PRO A 12 -0.60 30.18 -9.96
CA PRO A 12 -1.23 28.87 -10.00
C PRO A 12 -0.20 27.78 -10.32
N LEU A 13 -0.22 26.69 -9.56
CA LEU A 13 0.59 25.52 -9.88
C LEU A 13 0.01 24.87 -11.14
N GLU A 14 0.74 24.94 -12.24
CA GLU A 14 0.41 24.21 -13.46
C GLU A 14 0.77 22.73 -13.27
N ILE A 15 -0.25 21.87 -13.28
CA ILE A 15 -0.08 20.41 -13.20
C ILE A 15 -0.23 19.85 -14.62
N GLU A 16 0.87 19.40 -15.20
CA GLU A 16 0.85 18.68 -16.47
C GLU A 16 0.46 17.22 -16.24
N ILE A 17 -0.54 16.76 -16.98
CA ILE A 17 -0.94 15.35 -16.98
C ILE A 17 0.01 14.60 -17.92
N ALA A 18 0.84 13.72 -17.37
CA ALA A 18 1.66 12.83 -18.16
C ALA A 18 0.81 11.64 -18.68
N GLU A 19 0.68 11.50 -19.99
CA GLU A 19 0.05 10.36 -20.69
C GLU A 19 0.88 9.06 -20.63
N GLY A 20 1.96 9.04 -19.85
CA GLY A 20 2.80 7.86 -19.67
C GLY A 20 2.14 6.83 -18.76
N PRO A 21 2.44 5.53 -18.91
CA PRO A 21 2.03 4.54 -17.92
C PRO A 21 2.56 4.98 -16.56
N ALA A 22 1.67 5.21 -15.60
CA ALA A 22 2.09 5.19 -14.22
C ALA A 22 2.77 3.83 -14.00
N HIS A 23 3.98 3.82 -13.43
CA HIS A 23 4.62 2.58 -13.00
C HIS A 23 3.78 2.02 -11.84
N CYS A 24 2.63 1.47 -12.16
CA CYS A 24 1.87 0.64 -11.26
C CYS A 24 2.73 -0.62 -11.09
N ASN A 25 3.06 -0.94 -9.85
CA ASN A 25 3.42 -2.31 -9.51
C ASN A 25 2.14 -3.13 -9.67
N SER A 26 1.67 -3.33 -10.91
CA SER A 26 0.59 -4.27 -11.18
C SER A 26 1.18 -5.65 -10.87
N ILE A 27 0.87 -6.14 -9.68
CA ILE A 27 1.08 -7.53 -9.34
C ILE A 27 0.04 -8.25 -10.18
N GLU A 28 0.49 -8.84 -11.30
CA GLU A 28 -0.36 -9.60 -12.20
C GLU A 28 -1.17 -10.62 -11.38
N ALA A 29 -2.49 -10.53 -11.51
CA ALA A 29 -3.46 -11.43 -10.94
C ALA A 29 -3.29 -12.83 -11.55
N SER A 30 -2.42 -13.62 -10.95
CA SER A 30 -2.42 -15.07 -11.11
C SER A 30 -3.27 -15.66 -9.97
N GLU A 31 -3.64 -16.95 -10.06
CA GLU A 31 -4.08 -17.81 -8.94
C GLU A 31 -3.02 -17.92 -7.81
N ALA A 32 -2.08 -16.97 -7.78
CA ALA A 32 -0.98 -16.86 -6.86
C ALA A 32 -1.49 -16.46 -5.47
N LYS A 33 -0.77 -16.98 -4.48
CA LYS A 33 -0.80 -16.54 -3.09
C LYS A 33 -0.96 -15.01 -2.98
N PRO A 34 -1.76 -14.50 -2.03
CA PRO A 34 -1.87 -13.05 -1.79
C PRO A 34 -0.48 -12.41 -1.66
N TRP A 35 -0.29 -11.22 -2.22
CA TRP A 35 1.01 -10.55 -2.28
C TRP A 35 1.69 -10.38 -0.91
N TYR A 36 0.90 -10.25 0.17
CA TYR A 36 1.41 -10.04 1.53
C TYR A 36 1.76 -11.35 2.26
N GLU A 37 1.57 -12.50 1.62
CA GLU A 37 1.59 -13.78 2.32
C GLU A 37 2.99 -14.15 2.83
N ASP A 38 4.06 -13.73 2.16
CA ASP A 38 5.43 -13.93 2.65
C ASP A 38 5.74 -13.02 3.85
N ILE A 39 5.19 -11.80 3.88
CA ILE A 39 5.28 -10.90 5.04
C ILE A 39 4.52 -11.53 6.23
N LYS A 40 3.31 -12.03 5.98
CA LYS A 40 2.48 -12.70 6.98
C LYS A 40 3.17 -13.93 7.56
N ASN A 41 3.79 -14.75 6.72
CA ASN A 41 4.53 -15.92 7.16
C ASN A 41 5.77 -15.53 7.96
N LEU A 42 6.53 -14.55 7.51
CA LEU A 42 7.69 -14.04 8.25
C LEU A 42 7.30 -13.54 9.66
N LEU A 43 6.21 -12.79 9.79
CA LEU A 43 5.75 -12.30 11.10
C LEU A 43 5.20 -13.42 11.99
N ARG A 44 4.61 -14.46 11.40
CA ARG A 44 4.03 -15.59 12.14
C ARG A 44 5.08 -16.59 12.61
N THR A 45 6.04 -16.95 11.75
CA THR A 45 6.99 -18.06 12.00
C THR A 45 8.43 -17.59 12.18
N GLY A 46 8.74 -16.34 11.84
CA GLY A 46 10.11 -15.83 11.79
C GLY A 46 10.94 -16.38 10.62
N GLN A 47 10.34 -17.14 9.72
CA GLN A 47 11.03 -17.82 8.62
C GLN A 47 10.84 -17.08 7.29
N TYR A 48 11.85 -17.16 6.44
CA TYR A 48 11.80 -16.65 5.07
C TYR A 48 11.25 -17.75 4.15
N PRO A 49 10.65 -17.38 3.00
CA PRO A 49 10.28 -18.36 1.99
C PRO A 49 11.49 -19.20 1.54
N PRO A 50 11.26 -20.44 1.09
CA PRO A 50 12.33 -21.26 0.54
C PRO A 50 12.92 -20.59 -0.70
N PHE A 51 14.22 -20.77 -0.91
CA PHE A 51 14.97 -20.22 -2.06
C PHE A 51 15.04 -18.69 -2.17
N THR A 52 14.60 -17.93 -1.14
CA THR A 52 14.76 -16.48 -1.11
C THR A 52 16.23 -16.08 -0.95
N ASP A 53 16.75 -15.27 -1.86
CA ASP A 53 18.15 -14.83 -1.83
C ASP A 53 18.43 -13.84 -0.69
N ARG A 54 19.70 -13.49 -0.46
CA ARG A 54 20.07 -12.56 0.62
C ARG A 54 19.47 -11.15 0.44
N ARG A 55 19.31 -10.69 -0.80
CA ARG A 55 18.78 -9.37 -1.14
C ARG A 55 17.28 -9.33 -0.85
N ASP A 56 16.54 -10.33 -1.30
CA ASP A 56 15.11 -10.48 -1.11
C ASP A 56 14.77 -10.64 0.37
N ARG A 57 15.55 -11.42 1.13
CA ARG A 57 15.40 -11.51 2.59
C ARG A 57 15.56 -10.14 3.26
N LYS A 58 16.51 -9.32 2.80
CA LYS A 58 16.70 -7.95 3.30
C LYS A 58 15.53 -7.05 2.93
N THR A 59 15.01 -7.15 1.71
CA THR A 59 13.82 -6.43 1.25
C THR A 59 12.59 -6.81 2.06
N LEU A 60 12.32 -8.11 2.22
CA LEU A 60 11.19 -8.61 2.99
C LEU A 60 11.25 -8.17 4.45
N LYS A 61 12.43 -8.23 5.08
CA LYS A 61 12.62 -7.75 6.45
C LYS A 61 12.32 -6.25 6.57
N ARG A 62 12.71 -5.43 5.58
CA ARG A 62 12.41 -3.99 5.56
C ARG A 62 10.92 -3.74 5.41
N LEU A 63 10.26 -4.45 4.49
CA LEU A 63 8.82 -4.36 4.29
C LEU A 63 8.08 -4.72 5.57
N ALA A 64 8.41 -5.85 6.20
CA ALA A 64 7.72 -6.36 7.38
C ALA A 64 7.72 -5.42 8.59
N ILE A 65 8.67 -4.47 8.69
CA ILE A 65 8.70 -3.44 9.76
C ILE A 65 7.43 -2.57 9.72
N HIS A 66 6.85 -2.37 8.54
CA HIS A 66 5.63 -1.59 8.36
C HIS A 66 4.35 -2.39 8.58
N TYR A 67 4.44 -3.68 8.95
CA TYR A 67 3.28 -4.54 9.12
C TYR A 67 3.15 -5.05 10.55
N PHE A 68 1.91 -5.37 10.92
CA PHE A 68 1.55 -5.93 12.20
C PHE A 68 0.54 -7.06 12.03
N LEU A 69 0.78 -8.20 12.68
CA LEU A 69 -0.10 -9.35 12.63
C LEU A 69 -0.92 -9.42 13.93
N SER A 70 -2.25 -9.33 13.81
CA SER A 70 -3.19 -9.52 14.93
C SER A 70 -4.03 -10.77 14.66
N GLY A 71 -3.74 -11.85 15.37
CA GLY A 71 -4.34 -13.15 15.10
C GLY A 71 -4.07 -13.61 13.66
N LYS A 72 -5.13 -13.68 12.84
CA LYS A 72 -5.04 -14.06 11.41
C LYS A 72 -4.98 -12.86 10.45
N ILE A 73 -5.18 -11.64 10.95
CA ILE A 73 -5.32 -10.43 10.13
C ILE A 73 -4.00 -9.66 10.12
N LEU A 74 -3.55 -9.29 8.92
CA LEU A 74 -2.37 -8.48 8.71
C LEU A 74 -2.79 -7.01 8.51
N TYR A 75 -2.05 -6.11 9.15
CA TYR A 75 -2.26 -4.67 9.06
C TYR A 75 -0.99 -3.98 8.57
N HIS A 76 -1.13 -3.03 7.65
CA HIS A 76 -0.10 -2.06 7.31
C HIS A 76 -0.21 -0.86 8.26
N ARG A 77 0.94 -0.42 8.81
CA ARG A 77 1.07 0.79 9.60
C ARG A 77 1.33 1.96 8.65
N SER A 78 0.32 2.78 8.44
CA SER A 78 0.46 4.02 7.70
C SER A 78 1.35 5.03 8.43
N PHE A 79 1.79 6.07 7.72
CA PHE A 79 2.65 7.12 8.28
C PHE A 79 2.03 7.83 9.48
N ASP A 80 0.71 8.00 9.47
CA ASP A 80 -0.10 8.57 10.55
C ASP A 80 -0.41 7.57 11.69
N SER A 81 0.22 6.38 11.67
CA SER A 81 -0.05 5.26 12.58
C SER A 81 -1.43 4.60 12.45
N THR A 82 -2.21 4.95 11.43
CA THR A 82 -3.46 4.24 11.13
C THR A 82 -3.15 2.80 10.69
N LEU A 83 -3.92 1.84 11.22
CA LEU A 83 -3.79 0.43 10.85
C LEU A 83 -4.75 0.10 9.70
N LEU A 84 -4.19 -0.12 8.51
CA LEU A 84 -4.95 -0.50 7.31
C LEU A 84 -4.93 -2.03 7.17
N ARG A 85 -6.10 -2.66 7.07
CA ARG A 85 -6.18 -4.11 6.88
C ARG A 85 -5.71 -4.49 5.48
N CYS A 86 -4.81 -5.47 5.41
CA CYS A 86 -4.45 -6.11 4.14
C CYS A 86 -5.58 -7.02 3.68
N ILE A 87 -6.00 -6.85 2.44
CA ILE A 87 -7.06 -7.62 1.78
C ILE A 87 -6.50 -8.26 0.51
N ASP A 88 -7.01 -9.43 0.15
CA ASP A 88 -6.67 -10.07 -1.12
C ASP A 88 -7.47 -9.45 -2.28
N GLU A 89 -7.14 -9.88 -3.50
CA GLU A 89 -7.77 -9.35 -4.70
C GLU A 89 -9.28 -9.63 -4.77
N HIS A 90 -9.71 -10.82 -4.32
CA HIS A 90 -11.13 -11.18 -4.33
C HIS A 90 -11.93 -10.32 -3.35
N GLU A 91 -11.40 -10.12 -2.15
CA GLU A 91 -11.98 -9.24 -1.15
C GLU A 91 -11.97 -7.78 -1.61
N SER A 92 -10.90 -7.32 -2.24
CA SER A 92 -10.83 -5.99 -2.85
C SER A 92 -11.89 -5.79 -3.91
N ARG A 93 -12.09 -6.75 -4.82
CA ARG A 93 -13.10 -6.66 -5.88
C ARG A 93 -14.51 -6.56 -5.29
N ARG A 94 -14.83 -7.43 -4.33
CA ARG A 94 -16.12 -7.41 -3.63
C ARG A 94 -16.38 -6.10 -2.92
N LEU A 95 -15.40 -5.56 -2.20
CA LEU A 95 -15.55 -4.28 -1.49
C LEU A 95 -15.75 -3.12 -2.47
N MET A 96 -15.07 -3.13 -3.62
CA MET A 96 -15.27 -2.10 -4.64
C MET A 96 -16.68 -2.16 -5.23
N GLU A 97 -17.21 -3.36 -5.49
CA GLU A 97 -18.59 -3.57 -5.93
C GLU A 97 -19.61 -3.12 -4.86
N GLU A 98 -19.39 -3.44 -3.59
CA GLU A 98 -20.28 -3.03 -2.49
C GLU A 98 -20.30 -1.50 -2.31
N VAL A 99 -19.16 -0.83 -2.46
CA VAL A 99 -19.05 0.63 -2.27
C VAL A 99 -19.59 1.44 -3.46
N HIS A 100 -19.35 0.96 -4.69
CA HIS A 100 -19.69 1.71 -5.91
C HIS A 100 -20.91 1.16 -6.64
N GLY A 101 -21.39 -0.02 -6.27
CA GLY A 101 -22.48 -0.72 -6.94
C GLY A 101 -23.85 -0.07 -6.77
N GLY A 102 -23.98 0.94 -5.90
CA GLY A 102 -25.19 1.73 -5.75
C GLY A 102 -26.42 0.88 -5.41
N ASN A 103 -26.49 0.39 -4.18
CA ASN A 103 -27.75 -0.10 -3.60
C ASN A 103 -28.52 1.04 -2.94
#